data_AF-A0A382NHD8-F1
#
_entry.id   AF-A0A382NHD8-F1
#
_cell.length_a   1.000
_cell.length_b   1.000
_cell.length_c   1.000
_cell.angle_alpha   90.00
_cell.angle_beta   90.00
_cell.angle_gamma   90.00
#
_symmetry.space_group_name_H-M   'P 1'
#
loop_
_entity.id
_entity.type
_entity.pdbx_description
1 polymer ?
#
loop_
_entity_poly.entity_id
_entity_poly.type
_entity_poly.pdbx_seq_one_letter_code
_entity_poly.pdbx_strand_id
1 'polypeptide(L)'
;MCAVTYTLQCQPPPAAVAPVEAPTAVGSTQMIAPVVVGNPMAPGFDLSGSDHRAVEIADRVMARLGGREGWEHTRYLTWRFFGKRRHVWDKWTGDLRFEAGDRTVLMNLNDRTGRSWRSGLLVEDPDTLAADVDGAYRA
;
A
#
# COMPACT_ATOMS: atom_id res chain seq x y z
N MET A 1 -26.34 -22.99 -18.67
CA MET A 1 -25.20 -22.14 -19.02
C MET A 1 -25.42 -20.79 -18.36
N CYS A 2 -24.77 -20.50 -17.23
CA CYS A 2 -24.89 -19.20 -16.56
C CYS A 2 -23.79 -18.28 -17.08
N ALA A 3 -24.16 -17.28 -17.88
CA ALA A 3 -23.26 -16.21 -18.27
C ALA A 3 -23.08 -15.28 -17.05
N VAL A 4 -21.91 -15.34 -16.41
CA VAL A 4 -21.53 -14.37 -15.39
C VAL A 4 -21.01 -13.14 -16.12
N THR A 5 -21.88 -12.14 -16.28
CA THR A 5 -21.51 -10.86 -16.87
C THR A 5 -20.67 -10.08 -15.84
N TYR A 6 -19.35 -10.08 -16.00
CA TYR A 6 -18.47 -9.20 -15.22
C TYR A 6 -18.53 -7.79 -15.79
N THR A 7 -19.44 -6.96 -15.28
CA THR A 7 -19.33 -5.51 -15.44
C THR A 7 -18.17 -5.01 -14.59
N LEU A 8 -17.06 -4.65 -15.23
CA LEU A 8 -15.98 -3.86 -14.62
C LEU A 8 -16.52 -2.46 -14.33
N GLN A 9 -17.24 -2.31 -13.23
CA GLN A 9 -17.60 -0.99 -12.72
C GLN A 9 -16.34 -0.37 -12.08
N CYS A 10 -16.06 0.87 -12.46
CA CYS A 10 -15.07 1.69 -11.77
C CYS A 10 -15.57 1.88 -10.32
N GLN A 11 -15.04 1.11 -9.38
CA GLN A 11 -15.32 1.36 -7.97
C GLN A 11 -14.75 2.74 -7.62
N PRO A 12 -15.47 3.60 -6.89
CA PRO A 12 -14.86 4.80 -6.34
C PRO A 12 -13.76 4.40 -5.34
N PRO A 13 -12.76 5.27 -5.08
CA PRO A 13 -11.86 5.07 -3.97
C PRO A 13 -12.67 4.81 -2.69
N PRO A 14 -12.24 3.88 -1.83
CA PRO A 14 -12.83 3.76 -0.50
C PRO A 14 -12.76 5.13 0.17
N ALA A 15 -13.76 5.45 0.98
CA ALA A 15 -13.81 6.72 1.68
C ALA A 15 -12.44 6.97 2.33
N ALA A 16 -11.77 8.06 1.94
CA ALA A 16 -10.50 8.44 2.55
C ALA A 16 -10.71 8.43 4.06
N VAL A 17 -9.78 7.82 4.80
CA VAL A 17 -9.80 7.87 6.27
C VAL A 17 -9.93 9.35 6.61
N ALA A 18 -11.03 9.72 7.25
CA ALA A 18 -11.36 11.12 7.50
C ALA A 18 -10.14 11.83 8.14
N PRO A 19 -9.83 13.08 7.77
CA PRO A 19 -8.74 13.80 8.39
C PRO A 19 -9.01 13.87 9.89
N VAL A 20 -8.21 13.14 10.66
CA VAL A 20 -8.20 13.28 12.11
C VAL A 20 -7.66 14.67 12.39
N GLU A 21 -8.44 15.47 13.12
CA GLU A 21 -8.15 16.88 13.39
C GLU A 21 -6.68 17.05 13.82
N ALA A 22 -6.00 18.01 13.17
CA ALA A 22 -4.61 18.31 13.47
C ALA A 22 -4.49 18.79 14.93
N PRO A 23 -3.56 18.24 15.72
CA PRO A 23 -3.33 18.73 17.07
C PRO A 23 -2.81 20.17 17.01
N THR A 24 -3.42 21.03 17.81
CA THR A 24 -2.99 22.42 18.06
C THR A 24 -1.63 22.42 18.76
N ALA A 25 -0.55 22.54 17.99
CA ALA A 25 0.81 22.64 18.52
C ALA A 25 1.10 24.07 19.00
N VAL A 26 1.25 24.22 20.31
CA VAL A 26 1.78 25.41 20.97
C VAL A 26 3.32 25.38 20.89
N GLY A 27 3.89 26.40 20.24
CA GLY A 27 5.21 26.97 20.51
C GLY A 27 6.46 26.09 20.27
N SER A 28 7.20 26.38 19.20
CA SER A 28 8.66 26.58 19.20
C SER A 28 9.14 26.95 17.79
N THR A 29 9.85 28.07 17.68
CA THR A 29 10.45 28.57 16.43
C THR A 29 11.60 27.66 16.00
N GLN A 30 11.39 26.77 15.04
CA GLN A 30 12.45 26.20 14.21
C GLN A 30 12.05 26.25 12.74
N MET A 31 13.06 26.48 11.91
CA MET A 31 12.98 26.68 10.46
C MET A 31 12.08 25.65 9.82
N ILE A 32 10.94 26.13 9.34
CA ILE A 32 9.81 25.33 8.90
C ILE A 32 10.21 24.70 7.57
N ALA A 33 10.47 23.38 7.56
CA ALA A 33 10.50 22.60 6.33
C ALA A 33 9.23 22.93 5.54
N PRO A 34 9.27 23.05 4.20
CA PRO A 34 8.08 23.37 3.45
C PRO A 34 7.12 22.19 3.61
N VAL A 35 6.15 22.34 4.50
CA VAL A 35 4.94 21.52 4.52
C VAL A 35 4.44 21.55 3.09
N VAL A 36 4.50 20.40 2.42
CA VAL A 36 3.86 20.28 1.11
C VAL A 36 2.39 20.61 1.35
N VAL A 37 1.95 21.75 0.80
CA VAL A 37 0.59 22.23 0.97
C VAL A 37 -0.36 21.11 0.54
N GLY A 38 -1.18 20.63 1.48
CA GLY A 38 -2.13 19.54 1.26
C GLY A 38 -1.64 18.13 1.60
N ASN A 39 -0.41 17.92 2.08
CA ASN A 39 0.04 16.63 2.62
C ASN A 39 0.29 16.73 4.14
N PRO A 40 -0.75 16.61 4.98
CA PRO A 40 -0.57 16.68 6.42
C PRO A 40 0.25 15.48 6.93
N MET A 41 1.00 15.72 8.02
CA MET A 41 1.67 14.65 8.74
C MET A 41 0.63 13.66 9.30
N ALA A 42 1.00 12.38 9.40
CA ALA A 42 0.14 11.38 10.01
C ALA A 42 -0.08 11.70 11.51
N PRO A 43 -1.22 11.30 12.09
CA PRO A 43 -1.43 11.42 13.54
C PRO A 43 -0.30 10.75 14.33
N GLY A 44 0.26 11.47 15.30
CA GLY A 44 1.36 10.98 16.12
C GLY A 44 2.75 10.99 15.46
N PHE A 45 2.91 11.62 14.29
CA PHE A 45 4.22 11.76 13.65
C PHE A 45 5.16 12.63 14.50
N ASP A 46 6.29 12.06 14.93
CA ASP A 46 7.33 12.79 15.66
C ASP A 46 8.23 13.56 14.69
N LEU A 47 7.84 14.79 14.37
CA LEU A 47 8.64 15.69 13.55
C LEU A 47 9.96 16.06 14.23
N SER A 48 9.98 16.16 15.56
CA SER A 48 11.15 16.63 16.33
C SER A 48 12.26 15.59 16.44
N GLY A 49 11.89 14.31 16.53
CA GLY A 49 12.81 13.17 16.52
C GLY A 49 13.18 12.67 15.13
N SER A 50 12.59 13.25 14.07
CA SER A 50 12.88 12.88 12.68
C SER A 50 14.05 13.67 12.11
N ASP A 51 14.86 13.01 11.28
CA ASP A 51 15.88 13.70 10.48
C ASP A 51 15.20 14.62 9.45
N HIS A 52 15.55 15.92 9.48
CA HIS A 52 14.94 16.92 8.61
C HIS A 52 15.10 16.58 7.12
N ARG A 53 16.24 16.01 6.71
CA ARG A 53 16.47 15.64 5.32
C ARG A 53 15.59 14.48 4.89
N ALA A 54 15.34 13.52 5.78
CA ALA A 54 14.40 12.43 5.52
C ALA A 54 12.97 12.96 5.30
N VAL A 55 12.52 13.91 6.13
CA VAL A 55 11.21 14.56 5.98
C VAL A 55 11.10 15.26 4.63
N GLU A 56 12.10 16.08 4.26
CA GLU A 56 12.15 16.75 2.94
C GLU A 56 12.13 15.78 1.76
N ILE A 57 12.77 14.61 1.88
CA ILE A 57 12.74 13.59 0.84
C ILE A 57 11.33 13.00 0.72
N ALA A 58 10.70 12.63 1.84
CA ALA A 58 9.34 12.10 1.86
C ALA A 58 8.33 13.08 1.24
N ASP A 59 8.44 14.36 1.60
CA ASP A 59 7.61 15.43 1.06
C ASP A 59 7.77 15.59 -0.45
N ARG A 60 9.02 15.59 -0.94
CA ARG A 60 9.28 15.65 -2.39
C ARG A 60 8.74 14.42 -3.11
N VAL A 61 8.81 13.23 -2.52
CA VAL A 61 8.19 12.02 -3.09
C VAL A 61 6.69 12.20 -3.23
N MET A 62 6.00 12.64 -2.17
CA MET A 62 4.56 12.87 -2.20
C MET A 62 4.18 13.92 -3.25
N ALA A 63 4.92 15.03 -3.33
CA ALA A 63 4.69 16.05 -4.36
C ALA A 63 4.83 15.48 -5.78
N ARG A 64 5.83 14.61 -6.02
CA ARG A 64 6.03 13.96 -7.33
C ARG A 64 5.01 12.88 -7.66
N LEU A 65 4.34 12.31 -6.68
CA LEU A 65 3.23 11.37 -6.86
C LEU A 65 1.88 12.06 -7.16
N GLY A 66 1.87 13.38 -7.35
CA GLY A 66 0.63 14.15 -7.53
C GLY A 66 0.01 14.63 -6.21
N GLY A 67 0.82 14.69 -5.15
CA GLY A 67 0.39 15.15 -3.82
C GLY A 67 -0.50 14.14 -3.10
N ARG A 68 -1.15 14.61 -2.04
CA ARG A 68 -2.07 13.79 -1.22
C ARG A 68 -3.22 13.24 -2.07
N GLU A 69 -3.82 14.06 -2.92
CA GLU A 69 -4.91 13.61 -3.80
C GLU A 69 -4.46 12.51 -4.76
N GLY A 70 -3.30 12.68 -5.40
CA GLY A 70 -2.73 11.65 -6.28
C GLY A 70 -2.47 10.34 -5.54
N TRP A 71 -1.94 10.40 -4.31
CA TRP A 71 -1.74 9.22 -3.47
C TRP A 71 -3.06 8.54 -3.07
N GLU A 72 -4.09 9.29 -2.67
CA GLU A 72 -5.37 8.71 -2.27
C GLU A 72 -6.05 7.99 -3.45
N HIS A 73 -6.03 8.60 -4.63
CA HIS A 73 -6.62 8.04 -5.85
C HIS A 73 -5.76 6.95 -6.52
N THR A 74 -4.51 6.79 -6.12
CA THR A 74 -3.67 5.70 -6.62
C THR A 74 -4.18 4.36 -6.10
N ARG A 75 -4.87 3.61 -6.97
CA ARG A 75 -5.37 2.27 -6.64
C ARG A 75 -4.29 1.20 -6.67
N TYR A 76 -3.53 1.14 -7.76
CA TYR A 76 -2.56 0.07 -7.98
C TYR A 76 -1.12 0.54 -7.81
N LEU A 77 -0.37 -0.18 -6.98
CA LEU A 77 1.08 -0.01 -6.82
C LEU A 77 1.79 -1.28 -7.29
N THR A 78 2.83 -1.11 -8.09
CA THR A 78 3.71 -2.21 -8.52
C THR A 78 5.15 -1.87 -8.21
N TRP A 79 5.86 -2.83 -7.63
CA TRP A 79 7.31 -2.74 -7.46
C TRP A 79 7.97 -4.08 -7.67
N ARG A 80 9.25 -4.04 -8.01
CA ARG A 80 10.11 -5.22 -8.08
C ARG A 80 11.27 -5.06 -7.11
N PHE A 81 11.46 -6.05 -6.25
CA PHE A 81 12.60 -6.08 -5.33
C PHE A 81 13.75 -6.84 -5.99
N PHE A 82 14.80 -6.12 -6.39
CA PHE A 82 15.99 -6.63 -7.08
C PHE A 82 15.69 -7.61 -8.24
N GLY A 83 14.59 -7.38 -8.97
CA GLY A 83 14.14 -8.22 -10.09
C GLY A 83 13.61 -9.61 -9.73
N LYS A 84 13.70 -10.04 -8.46
CA LYS A 84 13.33 -11.42 -8.04
C LYS A 84 11.91 -11.53 -7.51
N ARG A 85 11.40 -10.48 -6.88
CA ARG A 85 10.06 -10.44 -6.29
C ARG A 85 9.26 -9.34 -6.94
N ARG A 86 8.09 -9.65 -7.48
CA ARG A 86 7.14 -8.65 -7.99
C ARG A 86 5.95 -8.59 -7.05
N HIS A 87 5.52 -7.36 -6.77
CA HIS A 87 4.30 -7.10 -6.03
C HIS A 87 3.38 -6.25 -6.89
N VAL A 88 2.10 -6.58 -6.89
CA VAL A 88 1.02 -5.76 -7.42
C VAL A 88 -0.02 -5.64 -6.34
N TRP A 89 -0.19 -4.45 -5.79
CA TRP A 89 -1.11 -4.19 -4.69
C TRP A 89 -2.27 -3.33 -5.16
N ASP A 90 -3.49 -3.80 -4.94
CA ASP A 90 -4.71 -2.98 -4.94
C ASP A 90 -4.87 -2.35 -3.56
N LYS A 91 -4.45 -1.09 -3.41
CA LYS A 91 -4.50 -0.33 -2.15
C LYS A 91 -5.93 -0.21 -1.60
N TRP A 92 -6.93 -0.26 -2.47
CA TRP A 92 -8.32 -0.01 -2.08
C TRP A 92 -8.98 -1.23 -1.48
N THR A 93 -8.75 -2.41 -2.04
CA THR A 93 -9.34 -3.67 -1.54
C THR A 93 -8.40 -4.39 -0.58
N GLY A 94 -7.10 -4.08 -0.61
CA GLY A 94 -6.08 -4.81 0.14
C GLY A 94 -5.54 -6.03 -0.60
N ASP A 95 -5.93 -6.26 -1.87
CA ASP A 95 -5.48 -7.43 -2.62
C ASP A 95 -4.03 -7.29 -3.09
N LEU A 96 -3.21 -8.27 -2.76
CA LEU A 96 -1.82 -8.38 -3.16
C LEU A 96 -1.63 -9.58 -4.09
N ARG A 97 -1.02 -9.34 -5.24
CA ARG A 97 -0.34 -10.35 -6.04
C ARG A 97 1.15 -10.31 -5.77
N PHE A 98 1.68 -11.41 -5.26
CA PHE A 98 3.10 -11.63 -5.03
C PHE A 98 3.62 -12.69 -6.00
N GLU A 99 4.73 -12.40 -6.69
CA GLU A 99 5.42 -13.34 -7.58
C GLU A 99 6.88 -13.47 -7.15
N ALA A 100 7.35 -14.71 -6.98
CA ALA A 100 8.75 -15.02 -6.73
C ALA A 100 9.12 -16.38 -7.32
N GLY A 101 9.97 -16.38 -8.35
CA GLY A 101 10.29 -17.60 -9.10
C GLY A 101 9.04 -18.18 -9.78
N ASP A 102 8.76 -19.46 -9.54
CA ASP A 102 7.58 -20.15 -10.06
C ASP A 102 6.35 -20.01 -9.14
N ARG A 103 6.51 -19.35 -7.98
CA ARG A 103 5.44 -19.15 -7.01
C ARG A 103 4.68 -17.86 -7.29
N THR A 104 3.35 -17.97 -7.31
CA THR A 104 2.43 -16.84 -7.33
C THR A 104 1.50 -16.95 -6.12
N VAL A 105 1.30 -15.87 -5.38
CA VAL A 105 0.32 -15.79 -4.29
C VAL A 105 -0.63 -14.64 -4.59
N LEU A 106 -1.94 -14.91 -4.51
CA LEU A 106 -2.98 -13.89 -4.49
C LEU A 106 -3.61 -13.90 -3.10
N MET A 107 -3.47 -12.82 -2.35
CA MET A 107 -3.99 -12.73 -0.99
C MET A 107 -4.59 -11.36 -0.70
N ASN A 108 -5.42 -11.25 0.32
CA ASN A 108 -5.82 -9.97 0.88
C ASN A 108 -4.97 -9.65 2.13
N LEU A 109 -4.40 -8.45 2.19
CA LEU A 109 -3.53 -8.03 3.30
C LEU A 109 -4.29 -7.77 4.59
N ASN A 110 -5.60 -7.46 4.52
CA ASN A 110 -6.41 -7.11 5.68
C ASN A 110 -6.80 -8.34 6.50
N ASP A 111 -7.16 -9.44 5.83
CA ASP A 111 -7.61 -10.67 6.48
C ASP A 111 -6.65 -11.86 6.34
N ARG A 112 -5.60 -11.71 5.51
CA ARG A 112 -4.58 -12.73 5.22
C ARG A 112 -5.15 -14.02 4.64
N THR A 113 -6.26 -13.94 3.92
CA THR A 113 -6.80 -15.05 3.13
C THR A 113 -6.26 -14.99 1.71
N GLY A 114 -6.18 -16.14 1.03
CA GLY A 114 -5.63 -16.17 -0.33
C GLY A 114 -5.55 -17.54 -0.97
N ARG A 115 -4.89 -17.57 -2.13
CA ARG A 115 -4.57 -18.75 -2.92
C ARG A 115 -3.13 -18.66 -3.39
N SER A 116 -2.47 -19.80 -3.54
CA SER A 116 -1.13 -19.87 -4.10
C SER A 116 -1.05 -20.85 -5.27
N TRP A 117 -0.08 -20.60 -6.13
CA TRP A 117 0.27 -21.43 -7.28
C TRP A 117 1.77 -21.67 -7.31
N ARG A 118 2.17 -22.85 -7.76
CA ARG A 118 3.56 -23.22 -8.05
C ARG A 118 3.65 -23.74 -9.46
N SER A 119 4.50 -23.12 -10.27
CA SER A 119 4.59 -23.41 -11.71
C SER A 119 3.22 -23.37 -12.42
N GLY A 120 2.34 -22.48 -11.97
CA GLY A 120 0.97 -22.32 -12.49
C GLY A 120 -0.07 -23.32 -11.97
N LEU A 121 0.32 -24.31 -11.17
CA LEU A 121 -0.60 -25.28 -10.56
C LEU A 121 -1.09 -24.77 -9.21
N LEU A 122 -2.40 -24.88 -8.96
CA LEU A 122 -3.02 -24.48 -7.71
C LEU A 122 -2.49 -25.36 -6.56
N VAL A 123 -2.15 -24.74 -5.44
CA VAL A 123 -1.81 -25.44 -4.20
C VAL A 123 -3.12 -25.73 -3.45
N GLU A 124 -3.46 -27.02 -3.31
CA GLU A 124 -4.67 -27.46 -2.59
C GLU A 124 -4.39 -27.86 -1.14
N ASP A 125 -3.15 -28.21 -0.81
CA ASP A 125 -2.73 -28.56 0.54
C ASP A 125 -2.84 -27.33 1.47
N PRO A 126 -3.67 -27.39 2.53
CA PRO A 126 -3.95 -26.23 3.38
C PRO A 126 -2.72 -25.68 4.12
N ASP A 127 -1.82 -26.57 4.57
CA ASP A 127 -0.62 -26.17 5.32
C ASP A 127 0.38 -25.44 4.42
N THR A 128 0.55 -25.95 3.19
CA THR A 128 1.38 -25.33 2.16
C THR A 128 0.81 -23.98 1.73
N LEU A 129 -0.51 -23.88 1.56
CA LEU A 129 -1.18 -22.62 1.26
C LEU A 129 -0.96 -21.60 2.39
N ALA A 130 -1.15 -21.99 3.64
CA ALA A 130 -0.93 -21.11 4.80
C ALA A 130 0.52 -20.62 4.86
N ALA A 131 1.50 -21.50 4.63
CA ALA A 131 2.91 -21.14 4.59
C ALA A 131 3.25 -20.18 3.43
N ASP A 132 2.63 -20.35 2.26
CA ASP A 132 2.82 -19.46 1.12
C ASP A 132 2.23 -18.07 1.36
N VAL A 133 1.04 -17.99 1.95
CA VAL A 133 0.37 -16.72 2.28
C VAL A 133 1.14 -15.95 3.36
N ASP A 134 1.54 -16.63 4.44
CA ASP A 134 2.34 -16.02 5.50
C ASP A 134 3.73 -15.59 4.99
N GLY A 135 4.33 -16.41 4.11
CA GLY A 135 5.57 -16.06 3.43
C GLY A 135 5.45 -14.82 2.54
N ALA A 136 4.34 -14.65 1.83
CA ALA A 136 4.08 -13.47 1.01
C ALA A 136 3.81 -12.21 1.86
N TYR A 137 3.13 -12.35 3.01
CA TYR A 137 2.84 -11.23 3.92
C TYR A 137 4.11 -10.62 4.53
N ARG A 138 5.16 -11.43 4.75
CA ARG A 138 6.41 -11.03 5.39
C ARG A 138 7.54 -10.64 4.39
N ALA A 139 7.27 -10.66 3.09
CA ALA A 139 8.28 -10.61 2.01
C ALA A 139 8.78 -9.22 1.60
#